data_AF-A0A7Y5HYD4-F1
#
_entry.id   AF-A0A7Y5HYD4-F1
#
_cell.length_a   1.000
_cell.length_b   1.000
_cell.length_c   1.000
_cell.angle_alpha   90.00
_cell.angle_beta   90.00
_cell.angle_gamma   90.00
#
_symmetry.space_group_name_H-M   'P 1'
#
loop_
_entity.id
_entity.type
_entity.pdbx_description
1 polymer ?
#
loop_
_entity_poly.entity_id
_entity_poly.type
_entity_poly.pdbx_seq_one_letter_code
_entity_poly.pdbx_strand_id
1 'polypeptide(L)'
;MWAGRQCGGWLWRRLCQRATLSSDGGVSRGAPASVQGRRPPIQDHPLTHASNHLIDLLPLPERQRFLAHCEQVPLVMSEVLGRAARPTCFAYFPVDGFISQVAQLDGRLVLEVGMVGREGLLGAQLALGVAQEPLHAMVQSPGHAWRMAADAFCALLQDSPALKEGVHRYLYVLMAQRTSLAACHRFHTIGPRLARWLLMTQDRSDAPSFHVTHQYLAYLLGVRRVGITTAAGSLQRKGLIAYHRGEVTVLDRRGLAAMACSCYAADRAVYSTLIS
;
A
#
# COMPACT_ATOMS: atom_id res chain seq x y z
N MET A 1 1.13 24.25 3.43
CA MET A 1 0.34 24.52 4.64
C MET A 1 -0.98 23.75 4.52
N TRP A 2 -0.94 22.45 4.83
CA TRP A 2 -2.13 21.64 5.06
C TRP A 2 -2.04 21.23 6.53
N ALA A 3 -2.74 22.01 7.36
CA ALA A 3 -2.78 21.85 8.79
C ALA A 3 -3.47 20.53 9.13
N GLY A 4 -2.95 19.86 10.15
CA GLY A 4 -3.45 18.58 10.63
C GLY A 4 -4.95 18.61 10.86
N ARG A 5 -5.66 17.75 10.15
CA ARG A 5 -6.89 17.18 10.69
C ARG A 5 -6.44 16.32 11.87
N GLN A 6 -6.63 16.85 13.06
CA GLN A 6 -6.41 16.14 14.31
C GLN A 6 -7.19 14.83 14.24
N CYS A 7 -6.51 13.70 14.48
CA CYS A 7 -7.14 12.45 14.87
C CYS A 7 -8.14 12.79 16.00
N GLY A 8 -9.43 12.83 15.70
CA GLY A 8 -10.46 13.29 16.63
C GLY A 8 -10.81 12.21 17.67
N GLY A 9 -11.04 12.65 18.91
CA GLY A 9 -12.07 12.09 19.80
C GLY A 9 -11.73 10.86 20.65
N TRP A 10 -11.93 11.01 21.97
CA TRP A 10 -12.19 10.05 23.08
C TRP A 10 -11.63 8.60 23.05
N LEU A 11 -11.71 7.86 21.94
CA LEU A 11 -11.26 6.47 21.84
C LEU A 11 -9.73 6.31 21.91
N TRP A 12 -8.96 7.31 21.46
CA TRP A 12 -7.51 7.39 21.67
C TRP A 12 -7.14 7.23 23.16
N ARG A 13 -7.92 7.82 24.07
CA ARG A 13 -7.70 7.70 25.52
C ARG A 13 -8.03 6.30 26.06
N ARG A 14 -8.97 5.57 25.45
CA ARG A 14 -9.32 4.19 25.86
C ARG A 14 -8.36 3.14 25.30
N LEU A 15 -7.86 3.30 24.07
CA LEU A 15 -6.93 2.36 23.45
C LEU A 15 -5.47 2.55 23.92
N CYS A 16 -5.07 3.76 24.35
CA CYS A 16 -3.69 4.07 24.74
C CYS A 16 -3.37 3.99 26.25
N GLN A 17 -4.29 3.58 27.13
CA GLN A 17 -4.06 3.56 28.59
C GLN A 17 -2.99 2.55 29.10
N ARG A 18 -2.27 1.84 28.23
CA ARG A 18 -1.18 0.93 28.63
C ARG A 18 0.21 1.21 28.04
N ALA A 19 0.44 2.37 27.42
CA ALA A 19 1.80 2.72 27.02
C ALA A 19 2.02 4.24 27.12
N THR A 20 2.60 4.69 28.24
CA THR A 20 3.15 6.03 28.37
C THR A 20 4.64 5.92 28.67
N LEU A 21 5.46 6.45 27.76
CA LEU A 21 6.75 7.05 28.11
C LEU A 21 6.86 8.35 27.32
N SER A 22 7.13 9.40 28.08
CA SER A 22 7.27 10.81 27.71
C SER A 22 8.66 11.12 27.16
N SER A 23 8.73 12.05 26.20
CA SER A 23 9.76 13.11 26.25
C SER A 23 9.40 14.28 25.34
N ASP A 24 9.60 15.47 25.91
CA ASP A 24 9.45 16.81 25.34
C ASP A 24 10.59 17.17 24.38
N GLY A 25 10.32 18.17 23.52
CA GLY A 25 11.35 18.90 22.78
C GLY A 25 10.77 19.69 21.61
N GLY A 26 10.47 20.97 21.84
CA GLY A 26 10.07 21.91 20.77
C GLY A 26 11.26 22.52 20.02
N VAL A 27 10.98 23.14 18.87
CA VAL A 27 11.59 24.40 18.36
C VAL A 27 10.85 24.82 17.05
N SER A 28 11.02 26.10 16.74
CA SER A 28 10.22 27.08 16.00
C SER A 28 10.28 27.07 14.46
N ARG A 29 9.45 27.98 13.89
CA ARG A 29 8.95 28.10 12.51
C ARG A 29 9.88 28.89 11.57
N GLY A 30 9.76 28.59 10.27
CA GLY A 30 10.10 29.49 9.17
C GLY A 30 9.41 29.04 7.87
N ALA A 31 8.59 29.89 7.27
CA ALA A 31 7.87 29.65 6.00
C ALA A 31 8.71 30.15 4.80
N PRO A 32 8.41 29.67 3.57
CA PRO A 32 8.03 30.67 2.58
C PRO A 32 6.95 30.25 1.55
N ALA A 33 6.29 31.30 1.07
CA ALA A 33 5.73 31.59 -0.26
C ALA A 33 4.73 30.64 -0.94
N SER A 34 3.55 31.21 -1.19
CA SER A 34 2.42 30.72 -1.98
C SER A 34 2.67 30.84 -3.49
N VAL A 35 2.43 29.75 -4.23
CA VAL A 35 2.24 29.77 -5.69
C VAL A 35 0.81 29.35 -5.98
N GLN A 36 -0.01 30.30 -6.44
CA GLN A 36 -1.36 30.07 -6.94
C GLN A 36 -1.28 29.56 -8.39
N GLY A 37 -1.64 28.29 -8.59
CA GLY A 37 -1.91 27.70 -9.91
C GLY A 37 -3.34 27.18 -9.94
N ARG A 38 -4.18 27.72 -10.83
CA ARG A 38 -5.57 27.28 -11.04
C ARG A 38 -5.60 25.80 -11.43
N ARG A 39 -6.33 24.99 -10.66
CA ARG A 39 -6.59 23.56 -10.93
C ARG A 39 -7.79 23.46 -11.89
N PRO A 40 -7.69 22.74 -13.03
CA PRO A 40 -8.81 22.60 -13.95
C PRO A 40 -9.95 21.77 -13.30
N PRO A 41 -11.21 21.94 -13.76
CA PRO A 41 -12.36 21.28 -13.16
C PRO A 41 -12.25 19.76 -13.34
N ILE A 42 -12.42 19.03 -12.23
CA ILE A 42 -12.58 17.58 -12.24
C ILE A 42 -13.96 17.32 -12.84
N GLN A 43 -14.00 16.67 -14.00
CA GLN A 43 -15.25 16.24 -14.64
C GLN A 43 -15.72 14.97 -13.94
N ASP A 44 -16.91 15.01 -13.35
CA ASP A 44 -17.59 13.86 -12.73
C ASP A 44 -17.96 12.85 -13.82
N HIS A 45 -17.15 11.80 -13.96
CA HIS A 45 -17.57 10.59 -14.66
C HIS A 45 -18.35 9.68 -13.68
N PRO A 46 -19.52 9.16 -14.07
CA PRO A 46 -20.31 8.29 -13.21
C PRO A 46 -19.53 7.03 -12.83
N LEU A 47 -19.33 6.84 -11.53
CA LEU A 47 -18.57 5.77 -10.90
C LEU A 47 -19.26 4.41 -11.08
N THR A 48 -19.03 3.74 -12.21
CA THR A 48 -19.39 2.33 -12.37
C THR A 48 -18.26 1.45 -11.83
N HIS A 49 -18.38 1.08 -10.55
CA HIS A 49 -17.70 -0.02 -9.83
C HIS A 49 -16.24 -0.32 -10.19
N ALA A 50 -15.34 0.60 -9.88
CA ALA A 50 -14.02 0.16 -9.46
C ALA A 50 -14.13 -0.18 -7.95
N SER A 51 -13.87 -1.43 -7.57
CA SER A 51 -14.15 -1.93 -6.22
C SER A 51 -12.94 -2.60 -5.57
N ASN A 52 -12.95 -2.63 -4.23
CA ASN A 52 -11.95 -3.27 -3.40
C ASN A 52 -12.41 -4.67 -3.01
N HIS A 53 -11.54 -5.67 -3.14
CA HIS A 53 -11.90 -7.07 -2.93
C HIS A 53 -12.44 -7.35 -1.52
N LEU A 54 -11.90 -6.71 -0.47
CA LEU A 54 -12.36 -6.92 0.90
C LEU A 54 -13.76 -6.33 1.14
N ILE A 55 -14.06 -5.20 0.51
CA ILE A 55 -15.40 -4.61 0.51
C ILE A 55 -16.36 -5.52 -0.26
N ASP A 56 -15.90 -6.12 -1.35
CA ASP A 56 -16.70 -7.02 -2.19
C ASP A 56 -17.01 -8.38 -1.56
N LEU A 57 -16.27 -8.79 -0.53
CA LEU A 57 -16.59 -9.97 0.26
C LEU A 57 -17.73 -9.74 1.27
N LEU A 58 -18.08 -8.48 1.56
CA LEU A 58 -19.18 -8.19 2.48
C LEU A 58 -20.54 -8.52 1.86
N PRO A 59 -21.48 -9.10 2.63
CA PRO A 59 -22.88 -9.20 2.23
C PRO A 59 -23.45 -7.84 1.84
N LEU A 60 -24.34 -7.78 0.85
CA LEU A 60 -24.82 -6.51 0.28
C LEU A 60 -25.32 -5.49 1.34
N PRO A 61 -26.12 -5.88 2.36
CA PRO A 61 -26.55 -4.93 3.40
C PRO A 61 -25.40 -4.43 4.28
N GLU A 62 -24.39 -5.26 4.54
CA GLU A 62 -23.18 -4.88 5.28
C GLU A 62 -22.29 -3.97 4.44
N ARG A 63 -22.15 -4.26 3.14
CA ARG A 63 -21.39 -3.43 2.21
C ARG A 63 -21.96 -2.02 2.11
N GLN A 64 -23.28 -1.89 2.01
CA GLN A 64 -23.95 -0.57 1.96
C GLN A 64 -23.72 0.21 3.26
N ARG A 65 -23.86 -0.43 4.42
CA ARG A 65 -23.55 0.19 5.71
C ARG A 65 -22.08 0.61 5.80
N PHE A 66 -21.17 -0.25 5.38
CA PHE A 66 -19.74 0.04 5.35
C PHE A 66 -19.43 1.27 4.49
N LEU A 67 -19.94 1.29 3.26
CA LEU A 67 -19.73 2.40 2.31
C LEU A 67 -20.36 3.72 2.78
N ALA A 68 -21.43 3.68 3.57
CA ALA A 68 -22.03 4.88 4.15
C ALA A 68 -21.10 5.62 5.14
N HIS A 69 -20.08 4.93 5.67
CA HIS A 69 -19.04 5.53 6.51
C HIS A 69 -17.76 5.88 5.74
N CYS A 70 -17.71 5.61 4.44
CA CYS A 70 -16.57 5.89 3.59
C CYS A 70 -16.73 7.21 2.84
N GLU A 71 -15.60 7.82 2.52
CA GLU A 71 -15.49 8.85 1.49
C GLU A 71 -14.51 8.36 0.42
N GLN A 72 -14.74 8.74 -0.84
CA GLN A 72 -13.78 8.45 -1.91
C GLN A 72 -12.70 9.53 -1.94
N VAL A 73 -11.44 9.12 -2.01
CA VAL A 73 -10.30 10.03 -2.06
C VAL A 73 -9.34 9.67 -3.20
N PRO A 74 -8.68 10.66 -3.81
CA PRO A 74 -7.60 10.40 -4.73
C PRO A 74 -6.38 9.88 -3.97
N LEU A 75 -5.70 8.89 -4.53
CA LEU A 75 -4.33 8.51 -4.18
C LEU A 75 -3.38 9.31 -5.06
N VAL A 76 -2.70 10.30 -4.47
CA VAL A 76 -1.76 11.16 -5.19
C VAL A 76 -0.36 10.57 -5.07
N MET A 77 0.34 10.38 -6.20
CA MET A 77 1.71 9.84 -6.21
C MET A 77 2.62 10.55 -5.20
N SER A 78 3.40 9.77 -4.45
CA SER A 78 4.32 10.22 -3.41
C SER A 78 3.65 10.84 -2.17
N GLU A 79 2.32 10.82 -2.06
CA GLU A 79 1.63 11.19 -0.83
C GLU A 79 1.91 10.16 0.27
N VAL A 80 2.25 10.64 1.46
CA VAL A 80 2.49 9.80 2.65
C VAL A 80 1.19 9.71 3.43
N LEU A 81 0.57 8.52 3.43
CA LEU A 81 -0.69 8.25 4.12
C LEU A 81 -0.48 7.82 5.57
N GLY A 82 0.69 7.26 5.88
CA GLY A 82 1.04 6.76 7.20
C GLY A 82 2.54 6.86 7.46
N ARG A 83 2.92 7.11 8.71
CA ARG A 83 4.33 7.18 9.14
C ARG A 83 4.54 6.22 10.30
N ALA A 84 5.58 5.39 10.23
CA ALA A 84 5.91 4.45 11.30
C ALA A 84 5.87 5.12 12.70
N ALA A 85 5.29 4.40 13.66
CA ALA A 85 5.08 4.84 15.05
C ALA A 85 4.22 6.11 15.23
N ARG A 86 3.51 6.57 14.18
CA ARG A 86 2.51 7.64 14.29
C ARG A 86 1.09 7.06 14.39
N PRO A 87 0.14 7.80 14.98
CA PRO A 87 -1.24 7.34 15.04
C PRO A 87 -1.83 7.05 13.66
N THR A 88 -2.57 5.96 13.56
CA THR A 88 -3.38 5.64 12.38
C THR A 88 -4.70 6.40 12.48
N CYS A 89 -4.89 7.42 11.65
CA CYS A 89 -6.14 8.20 11.65
C CYS A 89 -7.21 7.67 10.67
N PHE A 90 -6.80 6.90 9.65
CA PHE A 90 -7.70 6.43 8.60
C PHE A 90 -7.35 5.01 8.15
N ALA A 91 -8.37 4.26 7.75
CA ALA A 91 -8.24 3.06 6.94
C ALA A 91 -8.45 3.43 5.46
N TYR A 92 -7.65 2.85 4.56
CA TYR A 92 -7.76 3.06 3.12
C TYR A 92 -7.94 1.73 2.40
N PHE A 93 -8.90 1.69 1.49
CA PHE A 93 -9.22 0.55 0.64
C PHE A 93 -9.02 0.99 -0.81
N PRO A 94 -7.82 0.81 -1.38
CA PRO A 94 -7.57 1.19 -2.76
C PRO A 94 -8.52 0.48 -3.71
N VAL A 95 -8.74 1.12 -4.85
CA VAL A 95 -9.65 0.67 -5.90
C VAL A 95 -8.90 0.55 -7.22
N ASP A 96 -8.01 1.49 -7.46
CA ASP A 96 -6.97 1.46 -8.47
C ASP A 96 -5.71 2.15 -7.90
N GLY A 97 -4.57 1.98 -8.57
CA GLY A 97 -3.28 2.36 -8.00
C GLY A 97 -2.86 1.48 -6.82
N PHE A 98 -1.78 1.87 -6.13
CA PHE A 98 -1.32 1.13 -4.95
C PHE A 98 -0.46 1.97 -4.01
N ILE A 99 -0.44 1.53 -2.76
CA ILE A 99 0.32 2.09 -1.66
C ILE A 99 1.49 1.15 -1.36
N SER A 100 2.70 1.68 -1.37
CA SER A 100 3.92 0.99 -0.94
C SER A 100 4.07 1.11 0.58
N GLN A 101 4.40 0.00 1.25
CA GLN A 101 4.74 -0.03 2.67
C GLN A 101 6.24 -0.23 2.82
N VAL A 102 6.90 0.75 3.42
CA VAL A 102 8.36 0.84 3.51
C VAL A 102 8.80 0.76 4.96
N ALA A 103 9.75 -0.13 5.24
CA ALA A 103 10.38 -0.25 6.55
C ALA A 103 11.34 0.92 6.80
N GLN A 104 11.44 1.32 8.07
CA GLN A 104 12.38 2.32 8.54
C GLN A 104 13.38 1.69 9.50
N LEU A 105 14.66 1.94 9.29
CA LEU A 105 15.76 1.52 10.16
C LEU A 105 16.65 2.73 10.43
N ASP A 106 16.97 2.98 11.70
CA ASP A 106 17.79 4.12 12.14
C ASP A 106 17.33 5.47 11.56
N GLY A 107 16.00 5.68 11.52
CA GLY A 107 15.37 6.88 10.99
C GLY A 107 15.39 6.99 9.46
N ARG A 108 16.00 6.04 8.75
CA ARG A 108 16.06 6.01 7.28
C ARG A 108 15.06 5.01 6.74
N LEU A 109 14.32 5.42 5.72
CA LEU A 109 13.54 4.45 4.96
C LEU A 109 14.52 3.56 4.18
N VAL A 110 14.33 2.24 4.25
CA VAL A 110 15.35 1.29 3.77
C VAL A 110 14.87 0.35 2.69
N LEU A 111 13.62 -0.10 2.76
CA LEU A 111 13.18 -1.25 1.96
C LEU A 111 11.66 -1.30 1.88
N GLU A 112 11.12 -1.59 0.69
CA GLU A 112 9.71 -1.94 0.57
C GLU A 112 9.47 -3.34 1.15
N VAL A 113 8.51 -3.42 2.07
CA VAL A 113 8.15 -4.65 2.78
C VAL A 113 6.70 -5.06 2.55
N GLY A 114 5.96 -4.32 1.72
CA GLY A 114 4.58 -4.64 1.37
C GLY A 114 4.01 -3.69 0.33
N MET A 115 2.92 -4.11 -0.30
CA MET A 115 2.12 -3.32 -1.21
C MET A 115 0.64 -3.54 -0.89
N VAL A 116 -0.15 -2.48 -0.97
CA VAL A 116 -1.60 -2.53 -0.80
C VAL A 116 -2.24 -1.91 -2.03
N GLY A 117 -2.92 -2.72 -2.84
CA GLY A 117 -3.78 -2.27 -3.92
C GLY A 117 -5.25 -2.60 -3.66
N ARG A 118 -6.01 -2.83 -4.73
CA ARG A 118 -7.44 -3.18 -4.67
C ARG A 118 -7.77 -4.47 -3.94
N GLU A 119 -6.76 -5.30 -3.71
CA GLU A 119 -6.88 -6.57 -3.02
C GLU A 119 -6.91 -6.43 -1.49
N GLY A 120 -6.64 -5.25 -0.94
CA GLY A 120 -6.35 -5.11 0.48
C GLY A 120 -6.75 -3.79 1.10
N LEU A 121 -6.26 -3.56 2.32
CA LEU A 121 -6.42 -2.29 3.02
C LEU A 121 -5.11 -1.82 3.70
N LEU A 122 -4.94 -0.50 3.77
CA LEU A 122 -4.03 0.14 4.71
C LEU A 122 -4.80 0.42 6.01
N GLY A 123 -4.22 0.13 7.16
CA GLY A 123 -4.89 0.25 8.47
C GLY A 123 -5.39 -1.08 9.05
N ALA A 124 -5.03 -2.22 8.47
CA ALA A 124 -5.44 -3.55 8.96
C ALA A 124 -5.11 -3.81 10.44
N GLN A 125 -4.04 -3.19 10.97
CA GLN A 125 -3.66 -3.28 12.37
C GLN A 125 -4.73 -2.77 13.35
N LEU A 126 -5.67 -1.93 12.89
CA LEU A 126 -6.78 -1.46 13.70
C LEU A 126 -7.68 -2.61 14.18
N ALA A 127 -7.81 -3.69 13.39
CA ALA A 127 -8.53 -4.89 13.81
C ALA A 127 -7.85 -5.65 14.96
N LEU A 128 -6.56 -5.41 15.18
CA LEU A 128 -5.80 -5.93 16.32
C LEU A 128 -5.84 -5.01 17.55
N GLY A 129 -6.61 -3.92 17.49
CA GLY A 129 -6.65 -2.90 18.54
C GLY A 129 -5.39 -2.02 18.60
N VAL A 130 -4.56 -2.04 17.55
CA VAL A 130 -3.32 -1.27 17.47
C VAL A 130 -3.53 -0.04 16.60
N ALA A 131 -3.60 1.14 17.21
CA ALA A 131 -3.84 2.43 16.54
C ALA A 131 -2.55 3.18 16.16
N GLN A 132 -1.51 2.45 15.76
CA GLN A 132 -0.23 3.01 15.33
C GLN A 132 0.21 2.39 14.00
N GLU A 133 0.76 3.20 13.12
CA GLU A 133 1.29 2.74 11.85
C GLU A 133 2.56 1.90 12.09
N PRO A 134 2.59 0.63 11.62
CA PRO A 134 3.77 -0.21 11.77
C PRO A 134 4.88 0.21 10.80
N LEU A 135 4.54 0.87 9.69
CA LEU A 135 5.41 1.11 8.54
C LEU A 135 5.17 2.52 7.99
N HIS A 136 6.10 2.99 7.15
CA HIS A 136 5.84 4.16 6.32
C HIS A 136 4.99 3.76 5.13
N ALA A 137 3.86 4.42 4.90
CA ALA A 137 2.94 4.11 3.81
C ALA A 137 2.88 5.29 2.84
N MET A 138 3.27 5.04 1.58
CA MET A 138 3.37 6.06 0.54
C MET A 138 2.70 5.59 -0.75
N VAL A 139 1.90 6.46 -1.36
CA VAL A 139 1.26 6.17 -2.65
C VAL A 139 2.35 6.07 -3.72
N GLN A 140 2.37 4.95 -4.45
CA GLN A 140 3.39 4.68 -5.45
C GLN A 140 2.83 4.69 -6.88
N SER A 141 1.60 4.22 -7.05
CA SER A 141 0.82 4.43 -8.28
C SER A 141 -0.40 5.27 -7.92
N PRO A 142 -0.65 6.37 -8.65
CA PRO A 142 -1.83 7.19 -8.42
C PRO A 142 -3.10 6.40 -8.70
N GLY A 143 -4.20 6.86 -8.12
CA GLY A 143 -5.48 6.18 -8.23
C GLY A 143 -6.53 6.72 -7.27
N HIS A 144 -7.39 5.85 -6.76
CA HIS A 144 -8.50 6.14 -5.87
C HIS A 144 -8.59 5.10 -4.75
N ALA A 145 -9.13 5.52 -3.61
CA ALA A 145 -9.44 4.65 -2.50
C ALA A 145 -10.74 5.07 -1.81
N TRP A 146 -11.42 4.10 -1.18
CA TRP A 146 -12.33 4.40 -0.10
C TRP A 146 -11.53 4.68 1.16
N ARG A 147 -11.82 5.78 1.85
CA ARG A 147 -11.22 6.16 3.11
C ARG A 147 -12.29 6.15 4.21
N MET A 148 -11.94 5.61 5.37
CA MET A 148 -12.78 5.63 6.56
C MET A 148 -11.96 6.10 7.76
N ALA A 149 -12.57 6.90 8.64
CA ALA A 149 -11.94 7.28 9.90
C ALA A 149 -11.66 6.03 10.77
N ALA A 150 -10.52 6.01 11.46
CA ALA A 150 -10.09 4.83 12.20
C ALA A 150 -11.07 4.42 13.32
N ASP A 151 -11.72 5.39 13.97
CA ASP A 151 -12.74 5.16 14.99
C ASP A 151 -14.00 4.52 14.41
N ALA A 152 -14.50 5.02 13.28
CA ALA A 152 -15.62 4.43 12.56
C ALA A 152 -15.30 3.00 12.09
N PHE A 153 -14.08 2.77 11.58
CA PHE A 153 -13.65 1.43 11.17
C PHE A 153 -13.59 0.46 12.35
N CYS A 154 -13.03 0.89 13.48
CA CYS A 154 -13.00 0.10 14.71
C CYS A 154 -14.42 -0.22 15.23
N ALA A 155 -15.36 0.72 15.13
CA ALA A 155 -16.76 0.47 15.51
C ALA A 155 -17.41 -0.58 14.61
N LEU A 156 -17.27 -0.45 13.27
CA LEU A 156 -17.81 -1.43 12.33
C LEU A 156 -17.19 -2.83 12.52
N LEU A 157 -15.91 -2.92 12.87
CA LEU A 157 -15.24 -4.19 13.19
C LEU A 157 -15.82 -4.88 14.44
N GLN A 158 -16.40 -4.12 15.38
CA GLN A 158 -17.09 -4.68 16.55
C GLN A 158 -18.47 -5.22 16.18
N ASP A 159 -19.14 -4.58 15.23
CA ASP A 159 -20.54 -4.86 14.87
C ASP A 159 -20.72 -5.82 13.68
N SER A 160 -19.65 -6.08 12.90
CA SER A 160 -19.68 -6.96 11.72
C SER A 160 -18.68 -8.12 11.86
N PRO A 161 -19.18 -9.35 12.18
CA PRO A 161 -18.36 -10.55 12.16
C PRO A 161 -17.74 -10.84 10.79
N ALA A 162 -18.46 -10.55 9.69
CA ALA A 162 -17.97 -10.79 8.33
C ALA A 162 -16.80 -9.86 7.98
N LEU A 163 -16.89 -8.57 8.32
CA LEU A 163 -15.79 -7.62 8.13
C LEU A 163 -14.58 -8.03 8.96
N LYS A 164 -14.79 -8.38 10.24
CA LYS A 164 -13.73 -8.81 11.14
C LYS A 164 -13.00 -10.04 10.61
N GLU A 165 -13.73 -11.05 10.16
CA GLU A 165 -13.16 -12.26 9.56
C GLU A 165 -12.36 -11.93 8.29
N GLY A 166 -12.92 -11.12 7.39
CA GLY A 166 -12.23 -10.70 6.16
C GLY A 166 -10.91 -9.99 6.45
N VAL A 167 -10.90 -9.06 7.42
CA VAL A 167 -9.69 -8.33 7.82
C VAL A 167 -8.69 -9.24 8.54
N HIS A 168 -9.14 -10.19 9.36
CA HIS A 168 -8.26 -11.17 10.00
C HIS A 168 -7.56 -12.08 8.97
N ARG A 169 -8.30 -12.58 7.97
CA ARG A 169 -7.71 -13.35 6.87
C ARG A 169 -6.72 -12.52 6.09
N TYR A 170 -7.05 -11.26 5.82
CA TYR A 170 -6.13 -10.34 5.15
C TYR A 170 -4.86 -10.07 5.97
N LEU A 171 -4.96 -9.94 7.31
CA LEU A 171 -3.80 -9.83 8.19
C LEU A 171 -2.89 -11.06 8.09
N TYR A 172 -3.46 -12.27 8.02
CA TYR A 172 -2.67 -13.49 7.78
C TYR A 172 -1.98 -13.45 6.41
N VAL A 173 -2.68 -13.02 5.36
CA VAL A 173 -2.08 -12.83 4.02
C VAL A 173 -0.88 -11.89 4.08
N LEU A 174 -1.02 -10.74 4.77
CA LEU A 174 0.09 -9.79 4.96
C LEU A 174 1.28 -10.43 5.70
N MET A 175 1.01 -11.23 6.74
CA MET A 175 2.05 -11.95 7.49
C MET A 175 2.81 -12.94 6.60
N ALA A 176 2.09 -13.75 5.82
CA ALA A 176 2.67 -14.72 4.90
C ALA A 176 3.49 -14.04 3.80
N GLN A 177 2.96 -12.97 3.18
CA GLN A 177 3.66 -12.20 2.15
C GLN A 177 4.94 -11.55 2.68
N ARG A 178 4.91 -10.99 3.91
CA ARG A 178 6.11 -10.41 4.54
C ARG A 178 7.16 -11.47 4.87
N THR A 179 6.72 -12.64 5.33
CA THR A 179 7.62 -13.79 5.60
C THR A 179 8.29 -14.26 4.31
N SER A 180 7.50 -14.45 3.25
CA SER A 180 7.95 -14.77 1.89
C SER A 180 8.95 -13.72 1.38
N LEU A 181 8.67 -12.44 1.57
CA LEU A 181 9.53 -11.34 1.14
C LEU A 181 10.87 -11.31 1.89
N ALA A 182 10.88 -11.56 3.21
CA ALA A 182 12.10 -11.63 4.00
C ALA A 182 13.03 -12.75 3.48
N ALA A 183 12.49 -13.95 3.25
CA ALA A 183 13.24 -15.05 2.65
C ALA A 183 13.70 -14.70 1.22
N CYS A 184 12.82 -14.07 0.44
CA CYS A 184 13.08 -13.67 -0.93
C CYS A 184 14.28 -12.72 -1.03
N HIS A 185 14.40 -11.76 -0.11
CA HIS A 185 15.50 -10.82 -0.07
C HIS A 185 16.85 -11.47 0.25
N ARG A 186 16.85 -12.54 1.06
CA ARG A 186 18.08 -13.22 1.46
C ARG A 186 18.58 -14.24 0.45
N PHE A 187 17.66 -14.97 -0.19
CA PHE A 187 17.99 -16.20 -0.92
C PHE A 187 17.79 -16.13 -2.45
N HIS A 188 16.96 -15.21 -2.97
CA HIS A 188 16.75 -15.08 -4.41
C HIS A 188 17.66 -14.02 -5.04
N THR A 189 18.07 -14.27 -6.28
CA THR A 189 18.83 -13.31 -7.10
C THR A 189 17.95 -12.14 -7.57
N ILE A 190 18.56 -11.05 -8.03
CA ILE A 190 17.86 -9.79 -8.32
C ILE A 190 16.85 -9.93 -9.47
N GLY A 191 17.17 -10.69 -10.52
CA GLY A 191 16.30 -10.86 -11.70
C GLY A 191 14.90 -11.40 -11.34
N PRO A 192 14.81 -12.59 -10.70
CA PRO A 192 13.54 -13.16 -10.26
C PRO A 192 12.78 -12.28 -9.26
N ARG A 193 13.49 -11.57 -8.38
CA ARG A 193 12.90 -10.62 -7.44
C ARG A 193 12.26 -9.42 -8.15
N LEU A 194 12.96 -8.86 -9.13
CA LEU A 194 12.46 -7.77 -9.97
C LEU A 194 11.23 -8.24 -10.76
N ALA A 195 11.28 -9.42 -11.39
CA ALA A 195 10.14 -9.98 -12.11
C ALA A 195 8.91 -10.16 -11.19
N ARG A 196 9.09 -10.69 -9.97
CA ARG A 196 8.02 -10.73 -8.96
C ARG A 196 7.47 -9.35 -8.64
N TRP A 197 8.33 -8.36 -8.39
CA TRP A 197 7.91 -7.00 -8.03
C TRP A 197 7.06 -6.35 -9.14
N LEU A 198 7.48 -6.51 -10.39
CA LEU A 198 6.75 -5.99 -11.56
C LEU A 198 5.37 -6.64 -11.69
N LEU A 199 5.28 -7.96 -11.50
CA LEU A 199 4.01 -8.69 -11.55
C LEU A 199 3.07 -8.27 -10.41
N MET A 200 3.60 -8.18 -9.19
CA MET A 200 2.86 -7.74 -8.00
C MET A 200 2.35 -6.30 -8.13
N THR A 201 3.12 -5.44 -8.80
CA THR A 201 2.73 -4.06 -9.11
C THR A 201 1.58 -4.02 -10.11
N GLN A 202 1.67 -4.81 -11.18
CA GLN A 202 0.60 -4.93 -12.18
C GLN A 202 -0.70 -5.46 -11.56
N ASP A 203 -0.60 -6.48 -10.69
CA ASP A 203 -1.77 -7.09 -10.02
C ASP A 203 -2.55 -6.12 -9.15
N ARG A 204 -1.88 -5.09 -8.64
CA ARG A 204 -2.45 -4.13 -7.67
C ARG A 204 -2.92 -2.84 -8.30
N SER A 205 -2.16 -2.34 -9.28
CA SER A 205 -2.43 -1.09 -9.96
C SER A 205 -3.43 -1.21 -11.10
N ASP A 206 -3.57 -2.41 -11.67
CA ASP A 206 -4.32 -2.66 -12.92
C ASP A 206 -3.82 -1.79 -14.10
N ALA A 207 -2.59 -1.28 -13.99
CA ALA A 207 -1.96 -0.43 -14.99
C ALA A 207 -1.03 -1.26 -15.89
N PRO A 208 -1.05 -1.05 -17.23
CA PRO A 208 -0.16 -1.75 -18.15
C PRO A 208 1.29 -1.26 -18.07
N SER A 209 1.49 -0.04 -17.56
CA SER A 209 2.79 0.57 -17.35
C SER A 209 2.85 1.34 -16.04
N PHE A 210 4.07 1.55 -15.54
CA PHE A 210 4.29 2.36 -14.36
C PHE A 210 5.64 3.07 -14.43
N HIS A 211 5.64 4.27 -13.86
CA HIS A 211 6.83 5.10 -13.78
C HIS A 211 7.66 4.76 -12.54
N VAL A 212 8.82 4.15 -12.74
CA VAL A 212 9.76 3.79 -11.70
C VAL A 212 11.18 3.88 -12.26
N THR A 213 12.13 4.51 -11.57
CA THR A 213 13.53 4.59 -12.05
C THR A 213 14.35 3.41 -11.56
N HIS A 214 15.47 3.07 -12.23
CA HIS A 214 16.40 2.05 -11.71
C HIS A 214 16.91 2.38 -10.31
N GLN A 215 17.15 3.66 -10.03
CA GLN A 215 17.62 4.09 -8.71
C GLN A 215 16.55 3.83 -7.65
N TYR A 216 15.30 4.11 -7.98
CA TYR A 216 14.20 3.91 -7.07
C TYR A 216 13.84 2.43 -6.90
N LEU A 217 13.87 1.61 -7.95
CA LEU A 217 13.78 0.15 -7.85
C LEU A 217 14.90 -0.44 -6.98
N ALA A 218 16.12 0.06 -7.12
CA ALA A 218 17.26 -0.39 -6.34
C ALA A 218 17.04 -0.14 -4.85
N TYR A 219 16.47 1.03 -4.55
CA TYR A 219 16.04 1.38 -3.21
C TYR A 219 14.91 0.48 -2.69
N LEU A 220 13.80 0.32 -3.44
CA LEU A 220 12.67 -0.53 -3.03
C LEU A 220 13.07 -1.99 -2.81
N LEU A 221 14.00 -2.50 -3.61
CA LEU A 221 14.48 -3.88 -3.54
C LEU A 221 15.72 -4.03 -2.64
N GLY A 222 16.24 -2.97 -2.04
CA GLY A 222 17.41 -3.04 -1.16
C GLY A 222 18.67 -3.60 -1.85
N VAL A 223 18.92 -3.20 -3.10
CA VAL A 223 20.06 -3.65 -3.91
C VAL A 223 20.80 -2.46 -4.53
N ARG A 224 21.96 -2.71 -5.12
CA ARG A 224 22.71 -1.67 -5.87
C ARG A 224 22.03 -1.40 -7.21
N ARG A 225 22.03 -0.14 -7.66
CA ARG A 225 21.50 0.29 -8.97
C ARG A 225 22.02 -0.53 -10.15
N VAL A 226 23.32 -0.88 -10.14
CA VAL A 226 23.93 -1.71 -11.19
C VAL A 226 23.24 -3.07 -11.29
N GLY A 227 22.85 -3.67 -10.16
CA GLY A 227 22.10 -4.93 -10.14
C GLY A 227 20.73 -4.81 -10.81
N ILE A 228 20.02 -3.69 -10.60
CA ILE A 228 18.76 -3.41 -11.30
C ILE A 228 19.01 -3.21 -12.79
N THR A 229 20.00 -2.40 -13.19
CA THR A 229 20.33 -2.19 -14.61
C THR A 229 20.59 -3.51 -15.33
N THR A 230 21.38 -4.41 -14.72
CA THR A 230 21.67 -5.73 -15.30
C THR A 230 20.42 -6.62 -15.37
N ALA A 231 19.62 -6.66 -14.30
CA ALA A 231 18.41 -7.47 -14.24
C ALA A 231 17.34 -6.98 -15.24
N ALA A 232 17.03 -5.69 -15.23
CA ALA A 232 16.10 -5.06 -16.17
C ALA A 232 16.57 -5.26 -17.62
N GLY A 233 17.86 -5.04 -17.90
CA GLY A 233 18.43 -5.27 -19.23
C GLY A 233 18.30 -6.73 -19.70
N SER A 234 18.42 -7.70 -18.78
CA SER A 234 18.20 -9.12 -19.09
C SER A 234 16.74 -9.40 -19.44
N LEU A 235 15.79 -8.87 -18.66
CA LEU A 235 14.36 -9.01 -18.94
C LEU A 235 13.96 -8.35 -20.27
N GLN A 236 14.55 -7.20 -20.60
CA GLN A 236 14.34 -6.53 -21.90
C GLN A 236 14.86 -7.35 -23.08
N ARG A 237 16.09 -7.88 -23.01
CA ARG A 237 16.66 -8.70 -24.09
C ARG A 237 15.85 -9.97 -24.35
N LYS A 238 15.15 -10.48 -23.33
CA LYS A 238 14.23 -11.61 -23.46
C LYS A 238 12.84 -11.21 -23.97
N GLY A 239 12.60 -9.93 -24.28
CA GLY A 239 11.30 -9.43 -24.75
C GLY A 239 10.20 -9.41 -23.68
N LEU A 240 10.56 -9.52 -22.39
CA LEU A 240 9.56 -9.64 -21.31
C LEU A 240 9.04 -8.28 -20.85
N ILE A 241 9.88 -7.25 -20.91
CA ILE A 241 9.55 -5.87 -20.53
C ILE A 241 10.12 -4.88 -21.54
N ALA A 242 9.48 -3.72 -21.66
CA ALA A 242 10.09 -2.50 -22.21
C ALA A 242 10.41 -1.56 -21.05
N TYR A 243 11.58 -0.92 -21.08
CA TYR A 243 12.01 0.03 -20.05
C TYR A 243 12.72 1.22 -20.69
N HIS A 244 12.07 2.39 -20.69
CA HIS A 244 12.64 3.60 -21.25
C HIS A 244 12.34 4.83 -20.38
N ARG A 245 13.39 5.59 -20.00
CA ARG A 245 13.30 6.83 -19.20
C ARG A 245 12.42 6.74 -17.93
N GLY A 246 12.51 5.62 -17.22
CA GLY A 246 11.70 5.42 -16.01
C GLY A 246 10.36 4.75 -16.27
N GLU A 247 9.92 4.65 -17.53
CA GLU A 247 8.68 3.96 -17.84
C GLU A 247 8.93 2.47 -18.05
N VAL A 248 8.19 1.62 -17.34
CA VAL A 248 8.25 0.17 -17.48
C VAL A 248 6.91 -0.35 -17.99
N THR A 249 6.95 -1.18 -19.03
CA THR A 249 5.78 -1.88 -19.57
C THR A 249 6.06 -3.38 -19.57
N VAL A 250 5.14 -4.18 -19.05
CA VAL A 250 5.23 -5.65 -19.13
C VAL A 250 4.71 -6.09 -20.50
N LEU A 251 5.58 -6.68 -21.32
CA LEU A 251 5.26 -7.10 -22.69
C LEU A 251 4.78 -8.56 -22.74
N ASP A 252 5.42 -9.43 -21.96
CA ASP A 252 5.04 -10.83 -21.81
C ASP A 252 4.91 -11.17 -20.33
N ARG A 253 3.67 -11.08 -19.83
CA ARG A 253 3.34 -11.39 -18.44
C ARG A 253 3.59 -12.86 -18.10
N ARG A 254 3.37 -13.80 -19.03
CA ARG A 254 3.57 -15.24 -18.80
C ARG A 254 5.06 -15.55 -18.71
N GLY A 255 5.85 -15.06 -19.65
CA GLY A 255 7.31 -15.18 -19.62
C GLY A 255 7.93 -14.48 -18.41
N LEU A 256 7.40 -13.32 -18.00
CA LEU A 256 7.83 -12.64 -16.79
C LEU A 256 7.51 -13.45 -15.53
N ALA A 257 6.33 -14.08 -15.46
CA ALA A 257 5.96 -14.99 -14.38
C ALA A 257 6.88 -16.23 -14.30
N ALA A 258 7.30 -16.77 -15.45
CA ALA A 258 8.27 -17.86 -15.50
C ALA A 258 9.67 -17.43 -15.02
N MET A 259 10.01 -16.15 -15.11
CA MET A 259 11.27 -15.59 -14.59
C MET A 259 11.19 -15.20 -13.11
N ALA A 260 9.99 -15.00 -12.56
CA ALA A 260 9.79 -14.61 -11.18
C ALA A 260 10.19 -15.72 -10.21
N CYS A 261 10.60 -15.34 -9.00
CA CYS A 261 10.84 -16.33 -7.96
C CYS A 261 9.53 -17.00 -7.52
N SER A 262 9.65 -18.19 -6.92
CA SER A 262 8.52 -18.99 -6.42
C SER A 262 7.64 -18.24 -5.42
N CYS A 263 8.20 -17.23 -4.73
CA CYS A 263 7.45 -16.33 -3.84
C CYS A 263 6.25 -15.67 -4.53
N TYR A 264 6.33 -15.36 -5.83
CA TYR A 264 5.19 -14.76 -6.54
C TYR A 264 3.98 -15.71 -6.57
N ALA A 265 4.20 -16.98 -6.90
CA ALA A 265 3.15 -17.99 -6.92
C ALA A 265 2.62 -18.27 -5.50
N ALA A 266 3.51 -18.34 -4.51
CA ALA A 266 3.13 -18.53 -3.11
C ALA A 266 2.25 -17.39 -2.57
N ASP A 267 2.61 -16.14 -2.87
CA ASP A 267 1.85 -14.97 -2.42
C ASP A 267 0.44 -14.93 -3.05
N ARG A 268 0.33 -15.30 -4.33
CA ARG A 268 -0.97 -15.41 -5.02
C ARG A 268 -1.82 -16.56 -4.49
N ALA A 269 -1.20 -17.71 -4.22
CA ALA A 269 -1.89 -18.88 -3.68
C ALA A 269 -2.49 -18.56 -2.29
N VAL A 270 -1.68 -18.02 -1.38
CA VAL A 270 -2.15 -17.61 -0.04
C VAL A 270 -3.31 -16.62 -0.13
N TYR A 271 -3.21 -15.61 -0.99
CA TYR A 271 -4.29 -14.65 -1.18
C TYR A 271 -5.56 -15.34 -1.69
N SER A 272 -5.48 -16.09 -2.79
CA SER A 272 -6.64 -16.73 -3.41
C SER A 272 -7.33 -17.73 -2.49
N THR A 273 -6.58 -18.45 -1.64
CA THR A 273 -7.14 -19.42 -0.70
C THR A 273 -7.92 -18.75 0.42
N LEU A 274 -7.50 -17.57 0.87
CA LEU A 274 -8.08 -16.91 2.06
C LEU A 274 -9.08 -15.81 1.73
N ILE A 275 -8.91 -15.17 0.57
CA ILE A 275 -9.70 -14.02 0.10
C ILE A 275 -10.39 -14.45 -1.20
N SER A 276 -11.38 -15.33 -1.06
CA SER A 276 -12.27 -15.83 -2.12
C SER A 276 -13.70 -15.94 -1.65
#